data_AF-A0A561QB39-F1
#
_entry.id   AF-A0A561QB39-F1
#
_cell.length_a   1.000
_cell.length_b   1.000
_cell.length_c   1.000
_cell.angle_alpha   90.00
_cell.angle_beta   90.00
_cell.angle_gamma   90.00
#
_symmetry.space_group_name_H-M   'P 1'
#
loop_
_entity.id
_entity.type
_entity.pdbx_description
1 polymer ?
#
loop_
_entity_poly.entity_id
_entity_poly.type
_entity_poly.pdbx_seq_one_letter_code
_entity_poly.pdbx_strand_id
1 'polypeptide(L)'
;MASSSIDPRVRLSIELALTGTNASNTLLAKQEEAGRALGMTGAEMDMARRGSSFDFETSIAISLALNACQETHQRALRAGLSEEASAEIERISQACRSPIMILC
;
A
#
# COMPACT_ATOMS: atom_id res chain seq x y z
N MET A 1 19.38 10.42 9.16
CA MET A 1 18.66 9.65 8.12
C MET A 1 17.45 9.04 8.82
N ALA A 2 16.36 9.81 8.98
CA ALA A 2 15.14 9.25 9.54
C ALA A 2 14.60 8.28 8.49
N SER A 3 14.55 6.99 8.82
CA SER A 3 13.73 6.06 8.04
C SER A 3 12.30 6.58 8.14
N SER A 4 11.83 7.26 7.10
CA SER A 4 10.43 7.57 6.84
C SER A 4 9.72 6.23 6.56
N SER A 5 9.70 5.35 7.55
CA SER A 5 9.08 4.05 7.41
C SER A 5 7.61 4.23 7.74
N ILE A 6 6.81 4.36 6.68
CA ILE A 6 5.40 3.97 6.75
C ILE A 6 5.30 2.62 7.48
N ASP A 7 4.26 2.47 8.29
CA ASP A 7 4.04 1.23 9.04
C ASP A 7 4.09 0.01 8.08
N PRO A 8 4.80 -1.07 8.44
CA PRO A 8 4.93 -2.24 7.56
C PRO A 8 3.60 -2.85 7.12
N ARG A 9 2.54 -2.81 7.95
CA ARG A 9 1.20 -3.28 7.58
C ARG A 9 0.55 -2.33 6.58
N VAL A 10 0.73 -1.02 6.74
CA VAL A 10 0.25 -0.02 5.77
C VAL A 10 0.96 -0.22 4.43
N ARG A 11 2.28 -0.42 4.45
CA ARG A 11 3.07 -0.71 3.25
C ARG A 11 2.58 -1.96 2.53
N LEU A 12 2.44 -3.08 3.25
CA LEU A 12 1.95 -4.32 2.64
C LEU A 12 0.52 -4.17 2.10
N SER A 13 -0.34 -3.41 2.79
CA SER A 13 -1.70 -3.14 2.32
C SER A 13 -1.73 -2.34 1.01
N ILE A 14 -0.82 -1.37 0.86
CA ILE A 14 -0.63 -0.63 -0.40
C ILE A 14 -0.14 -1.56 -1.51
N GLU A 15 0.83 -2.42 -1.24
CA GLU A 15 1.37 -3.38 -2.22
C GLU A 15 0.28 -4.37 -2.68
N LEU A 16 -0.52 -4.88 -1.75
CA LEU A 16 -1.69 -5.72 -2.04
C LEU A 16 -2.71 -4.99 -2.93
N ALA A 17 -3.00 -3.72 -2.63
CA ALA A 17 -3.93 -2.91 -3.41
C ALA A 17 -3.42 -2.63 -4.84
N LEU A 18 -2.15 -2.26 -4.98
CA LEU A 18 -1.53 -1.97 -6.28
C LEU A 18 -1.44 -3.22 -7.16
N THR A 19 -1.23 -4.39 -6.56
CA THR A 19 -1.21 -5.66 -7.28
C THR A 19 -2.62 -6.13 -7.64
N GLY A 20 -3.58 -5.90 -6.74
CA GLY A 20 -4.97 -6.32 -6.88
C GLY A 20 -5.10 -7.82 -7.12
N THR A 21 -6.02 -8.21 -7.99
CA THR A 21 -6.23 -9.61 -8.41
C THR A 21 -5.25 -10.10 -9.50
N ASN A 22 -4.34 -9.23 -9.96
CA ASN A 22 -3.41 -9.55 -11.06
C ASN A 22 -2.08 -10.16 -10.58
N ALA A 23 -1.98 -10.47 -9.29
CA ALA A 23 -0.79 -11.06 -8.68
C ALA A 23 -0.50 -12.45 -9.28
N SER A 24 0.77 -12.73 -9.56
CA SER A 24 1.20 -14.11 -9.85
C SER A 24 1.06 -14.99 -8.60
N ASN A 25 0.91 -16.31 -8.78
CA ASN A 25 0.81 -17.24 -7.64
C ASN A 25 2.01 -17.13 -6.68
N THR A 26 3.21 -16.90 -7.21
CA THR A 26 4.43 -16.72 -6.42
C THR A 26 4.37 -15.43 -5.60
N LEU A 27 3.86 -14.34 -6.18
CA LEU A 27 3.71 -13.07 -5.48
C LEU A 27 2.63 -13.17 -4.39
N LEU A 28 1.51 -13.84 -4.68
CA LEU A 28 0.46 -14.11 -3.69
C LEU A 28 1.03 -14.87 -2.48
N ALA A 29 1.78 -15.95 -2.71
CA ALA A 29 2.37 -16.72 -1.63
C ALA A 29 3.33 -15.88 -0.76
N LYS A 30 4.15 -15.01 -1.37
CA LYS A 30 5.02 -14.08 -0.65
C LYS A 30 4.24 -13.07 0.18
N GLN A 31 3.18 -12.49 -0.38
CA GLN A 31 2.34 -11.51 0.31
C GLN A 31 1.55 -12.13 1.46
N GLU A 32 1.05 -13.36 1.30
CA GLU A 32 0.38 -14.12 2.37
C GLU A 32 1.33 -14.42 3.54
N GLU A 33 2.57 -14.82 3.24
CA GLU A 33 3.57 -15.06 4.28
C GLU A 33 3.97 -13.77 4.99
N ALA A 34 4.17 -12.67 4.24
CA ALA A 34 4.45 -11.36 4.82
C ALA A 34 3.30 -10.85 5.70
N GLY A 35 2.06 -11.00 5.23
CA GLY A 35 0.87 -10.61 6.00
C GLY A 35 0.74 -11.40 7.29
N ARG A 36 0.98 -12.72 7.24
CA ARG A 36 1.02 -13.58 8.42
C ARG A 36 2.10 -13.15 9.41
N ALA A 37 3.30 -12.84 8.93
CA ALA A 37 4.40 -12.38 9.77
C ALA A 37 4.09 -11.03 10.46
N LEU A 38 3.26 -10.19 9.83
CA LEU A 38 2.77 -8.93 10.39
C LEU A 38 1.49 -9.08 11.24
N GLY A 39 0.97 -10.31 11.40
CA GLY A 39 -0.26 -10.59 12.13
C GLY A 39 -1.52 -10.09 11.42
N MET A 40 -1.51 -9.98 10.09
CA MET A 40 -2.69 -9.65 9.29
C MET A 40 -3.56 -10.88 9.10
N THR A 41 -4.86 -10.69 9.17
CA THR A 41 -5.85 -11.71 8.84
C THR A 41 -6.05 -11.82 7.32
N GLY A 42 -6.52 -12.98 6.85
CA GLY A 42 -6.91 -13.15 5.44
C GLY A 42 -7.93 -12.11 4.98
N ALA A 43 -8.88 -11.75 5.85
CA ALA A 43 -9.89 -10.74 5.56
C ALA A 43 -9.29 -9.34 5.35
N GLU A 44 -8.31 -8.93 6.17
CA GLU A 44 -7.60 -7.66 5.99
C GLU A 44 -6.81 -7.65 4.67
N MET A 45 -6.15 -8.75 4.32
CA MET A 45 -5.40 -8.86 3.07
C MET A 45 -6.33 -8.83 1.84
N ASP A 46 -7.46 -9.53 1.90
CA ASP A 46 -8.44 -9.54 0.82
C ASP A 46 -9.12 -8.17 0.63
N MET A 47 -9.35 -7.43 1.71
CA MET A 47 -9.82 -6.05 1.64
C MET A 47 -8.77 -5.12 1.02
N ALA A 48 -7.50 -5.26 1.41
CA ALA A 48 -6.41 -4.49 0.83
C ALA A 48 -6.30 -4.73 -0.69
N ARG A 49 -6.42 -5.98 -1.16
CA ARG A 49 -6.45 -6.32 -2.60
C ARG A 49 -7.60 -5.67 -3.36
N ARG A 50 -8.72 -5.38 -2.69
CA ARG A 50 -9.86 -4.64 -3.26
C ARG A 50 -9.67 -3.13 -3.22
N GLY A 51 -8.53 -2.64 -2.74
CA GLY A 51 -8.20 -1.23 -2.66
C GLY A 51 -8.78 -0.53 -1.43
N SER A 52 -9.01 -1.24 -0.33
CA SER A 52 -9.60 -0.67 0.88
C SER A 52 -9.01 -1.28 2.16
N SER A 53 -9.30 -0.70 3.32
CA SER A 53 -8.93 -1.24 4.64
C SER A 53 -10.04 -0.95 5.64
N PHE A 54 -10.11 -1.74 6.70
CA PHE A 54 -10.97 -1.46 7.86
C PHE A 54 -10.44 -0.28 8.69
N ASP A 55 -9.13 -0.06 8.65
CA ASP A 55 -8.50 1.09 9.28
C ASP A 55 -8.57 2.32 8.37
N PHE A 56 -8.97 3.45 8.95
CA PHE A 56 -9.20 4.69 8.21
C PHE A 56 -7.90 5.24 7.60
N GLU A 57 -6.83 5.34 8.39
CA GLU A 57 -5.55 5.88 7.91
C GLU A 57 -4.97 5.01 6.79
N THR A 58 -5.02 3.69 6.98
CA THR A 58 -4.62 2.71 5.96
C THR A 58 -5.47 2.83 4.70
N SER A 59 -6.79 3.01 4.82
CA SER A 59 -7.66 3.19 3.65
C SER A 59 -7.35 4.47 2.89
N ILE A 60 -6.96 5.55 3.58
CA ILE A 60 -6.52 6.79 2.95
C ILE A 60 -5.17 6.60 2.25
N ALA A 61 -4.22 5.91 2.88
CA ALA A 61 -2.93 5.57 2.29
C ALA A 61 -3.08 4.74 1.02
N ILE A 62 -3.95 3.71 1.04
CA ILE A 62 -4.30 2.91 -0.14
C ILE A 62 -4.93 3.78 -1.24
N SER A 63 -5.84 4.68 -0.87
CA SER A 63 -6.49 5.58 -1.84
C SER A 63 -5.48 6.50 -2.53
N LEU A 64 -4.52 7.04 -1.77
CA LEU A 64 -3.42 7.83 -2.31
C LEU A 64 -2.55 7.00 -3.26
N ALA A 65 -2.18 5.77 -2.87
CA ALA A 65 -1.37 4.90 -3.72
C ALA A 65 -2.07 4.54 -5.03
N LEU A 66 -3.36 4.17 -4.97
CA LEU A 66 -4.14 3.75 -6.13
C LEU A 66 -4.47 4.89 -7.09
N ASN A 67 -4.52 6.14 -6.60
CA ASN A 67 -4.82 7.30 -7.42
C ASN A 67 -4.02 8.52 -6.96
N ALA A 68 -2.70 8.49 -7.14
CA ALA A 68 -1.82 9.59 -6.77
C ALA A 68 -2.13 10.86 -7.58
N CYS A 69 -2.85 11.80 -6.97
CA CYS A 69 -3.21 13.09 -7.54
C CYS A 69 -3.34 14.13 -6.42
N GLN A 70 -3.47 15.41 -6.79
CA GLN A 70 -3.55 16.49 -5.79
C GLN A 70 -4.71 16.29 -4.79
N GLU A 71 -5.85 15.76 -5.23
CA GLU A 71 -7.01 15.54 -4.36
C GLU A 71 -6.74 14.47 -3.30
N THR A 72 -6.22 13.32 -3.70
CA THR A 72 -5.91 12.22 -2.77
C THR A 72 -4.74 12.57 -1.85
N HIS A 73 -3.77 13.34 -2.34
CA HIS A 73 -2.68 13.89 -1.53
C HIS A 73 -3.20 14.83 -0.45
N GLN A 74 -4.05 15.80 -0.82
CA GLN A 74 -4.66 16.72 0.15
C GLN A 74 -5.55 15.99 1.17
N ARG A 75 -6.23 14.92 0.73
CA ARG A 75 -7.01 14.08 1.64
C ARG A 75 -6.12 13.32 2.63
N ALA A 76 -4.96 12.83 2.20
CA ALA A 76 -3.98 12.19 3.07
C ALA A 76 -3.48 13.15 4.16
N LEU A 77 -3.09 14.37 3.79
CA LEU A 77 -2.66 15.39 4.76
C LEU A 77 -3.75 15.74 5.76
N ARG A 78 -5.00 15.89 5.30
CA ARG A 78 -6.16 16.14 6.19
C ARG A 78 -6.47 14.98 7.13
N ALA A 79 -6.13 13.76 6.74
CA ALA A 79 -6.28 12.57 7.55
C ALA A 79 -5.11 12.39 8.55
N GLY A 80 -4.11 13.27 8.53
CA GLY A 80 -2.97 13.24 9.46
C GLY A 80 -1.74 12.52 8.95
N LEU A 81 -1.72 12.07 7.68
CA LEU A 81 -0.49 11.56 7.08
C LEU A 81 0.50 12.72 6.90
N SER A 82 1.78 12.48 7.23
CA SER A 82 2.81 13.48 6.99
C SER A 82 3.13 13.63 5.50
N GLU A 83 3.74 14.76 5.13
CA GLU A 83 4.25 14.98 3.77
C GLU A 83 5.26 13.89 3.37
N GLU A 84 6.13 13.48 4.28
CA GLU A 84 7.12 12.43 4.04
C GLU A 84 6.48 11.06 3.80
N ALA A 85 5.45 10.71 4.58
CA ALA A 85 4.70 9.48 4.40
C ALA A 85 3.95 9.49 3.05
N SER A 86 3.32 10.62 2.71
CA SER A 86 2.62 10.80 1.44
C SER A 86 3.56 10.66 0.25
N ALA A 87 4.74 11.29 0.31
CA ALA A 87 5.78 11.19 -0.71
C ALA A 87 6.38 9.78 -0.85
N GLU A 88 6.50 9.01 0.24
CA GLU A 88 6.90 7.59 0.18
C GLU A 88 5.81 6.74 -0.51
N ILE A 89 4.54 6.94 -0.16
CA ILE A 89 3.41 6.21 -0.77
C ILE A 89 3.34 6.47 -2.28
N GLU A 90 3.51 7.73 -2.71
CA GLU A 90 3.54 8.07 -4.13
C GLU A 90 4.72 7.43 -4.86
N ARG A 91 5.90 7.38 -4.23
CA ARG A 91 7.06 6.66 -4.79
C ARG A 91 6.78 5.16 -4.96
N ILE A 92 6.13 4.52 -4.01
CA ILE A 92 5.71 3.11 -4.12
C ILE A 92 4.73 2.94 -5.29
N SER A 93 3.72 3.81 -5.39
CA SER A 93 2.75 3.80 -6.50
C SER A 93 3.44 3.89 -7.86
N GLN A 94 4.38 4.81 -8.02
CA GLN A 94 5.13 5.00 -9.27
C GLN A 94 6.01 3.79 -9.61
N ALA A 95 6.65 3.17 -8.61
CA ALA A 95 7.47 1.97 -8.80
C ALA A 95 6.63 0.80 -9.31
N CYS A 96 5.43 0.59 -8.75
CA CYS A 96 4.53 -0.48 -9.18
C CYS A 96 3.85 -0.22 -10.53
N ARG A 97 3.68 1.05 -10.94
CA ARG A 97 3.09 1.43 -12.24
C ARG A 97 4.10 1.42 -13.38
N SER A 98 5.40 1.45 -13.10
CA SER A 98 6.43 1.34 -14.13
C SER A 98 6.55 -0.12 -14.61
N PRO A 99 6.36 -0.40 -15.91
CA PRO A 99 6.35 -1.78 -16.45
C PRO A 99 7.72 -2.50 -16.43
N ILE A 100 8.74 -1.94 -15.76
CA ILE A 100 10.14 -2.39 -15.85
C ILE A 100 10.65 -3.08 -14.57
N MET A 101 9.96 -2.99 -13.42
CA MET A 101 10.49 -3.51 -12.15
C MET A 101 9.48 -4.36 -11.38
N ILE A 102 9.05 -5.47 -11.96
CA ILE A 102 8.53 -6.63 -11.20
C ILE A 102 9.51 -7.78 -11.40
N LEU A 103 10.75 -7.64 -10.91
CA LEU A 103 11.64 -8.76 -10.61
C LEU A 103 12.83 -8.29 -9.76
N CYS A 104 12.68 -8.35 -8.43
CA CYS A 104 13.76 -8.56 -7.45
C CYS A 104 13.11 -9.20 -6.22
#